data_AF-A0A1F4HFD9-F1
#
_entry.id   AF-A0A1F4HFD9-F1
#
_cell.length_a   1.000
_cell.length_b   1.000
_cell.length_c   1.000
_cell.angle_alpha   90.00
_cell.angle_beta   90.00
_cell.angle_gamma   90.00
#
_symmetry.space_group_name_H-M   'P 1'
#
loop_
_entity.id
_entity.type
_entity.pdbx_description
1 polymer ?
#
loop_
_entity_poly.entity_id
_entity_poly.type
_entity_poly.pdbx_seq_one_letter_code
_entity_poly.pdbx_strand_id
1 'polypeptide(L)'
;MINGPLHTFRVLVINAGSSSVKFGVFDTTANRQLFKSEVERAASIEDAIGKIPALLKTKGIAALDAVSHRVVHGGAKFRDACVIDPGVIKGIEECVPLAPLHNPAALAGIKVAGDAWPGVPQVAVFDTAFHRTIPERAATYAVPQSWREAGLRRYGFHGTSHKYVMLRVAEELKTPASGLRIISCHLGNGASICAIERGASVDTSMGMTPLEGLVMGTRSGDVDPGIFAYLKRTLGLSIADIEHALYHDSGLAALSGLGHDMRDIERRAAEGDRNAQLAVQVYACRVRKYIGAYAAAMAGVDIIAFTGGIGENSASMRRRICSGFEFLGLAFDDDRNAGIRLTGSEAPQIQRDNSRVRIVVTQTREQWMIAQEAARILAVKQVPVGSRPPIPVAVSAHHVHLTQAAVEQLFGKGYQLTIRNRLSQPGFWAAEETVDVIVTRGELSRLRVLGPCRAANQIEITETEAYKLGIDVPVRLSGDTGGTPVVTLRGPRGSVRTEGLIVAKRHIHMNTRDAQARGLKHGDEVEIAVTSNGRDLVFGDVLVRTDPRFVTEMHIDTDEANAAHLEHGGAGELVPVEGCTARITRCHIAPGGTGKSCCLDGTQDDAGSP
;
A
#
# COMPACT_ATOMS: atom_id res chain seq x y z
N MET A 1 -4.90 -14.55 -38.14
CA MET A 1 -4.65 -15.59 -37.13
C MET A 1 -3.15 -15.73 -36.93
N ILE A 2 -2.61 -15.24 -35.81
CA ILE A 2 -1.27 -15.61 -35.33
C ILE A 2 -1.45 -15.94 -33.84
N ASN A 3 -2.01 -17.12 -33.57
CA ASN A 3 -2.04 -17.71 -32.23
C ASN A 3 -0.79 -18.58 -32.09
N GLY A 4 0.36 -17.95 -31.83
CA GLY A 4 1.45 -18.64 -31.15
C GLY A 4 1.07 -18.82 -29.67
N PRO A 5 1.50 -19.90 -28.99
CA PRO A 5 1.26 -20.05 -27.57
C PRO A 5 1.84 -18.83 -26.83
N LEU A 6 1.03 -18.20 -25.98
CA LEU A 6 1.49 -17.15 -25.07
C LEU A 6 2.71 -17.69 -24.32
N HIS A 7 3.87 -17.03 -24.48
CA HIS A 7 5.08 -17.38 -23.77
C HIS A 7 4.81 -17.34 -22.26
N THR A 8 4.83 -18.49 -21.59
CA THR A 8 4.60 -18.60 -20.14
C THR A 8 5.81 -18.06 -19.39
N PHE A 9 5.61 -17.15 -18.43
CA PHE A 9 6.69 -16.59 -17.60
C PHE A 9 6.82 -17.37 -16.27
N ARG A 10 7.88 -18.17 -16.14
CA ARG A 10 8.11 -19.10 -15.03
C ARG A 10 9.17 -18.57 -14.07
N VAL A 11 8.77 -18.39 -12.82
CA VAL A 11 9.65 -17.90 -11.76
C VAL A 11 9.87 -19.02 -10.73
N LEU A 12 11.14 -19.36 -10.48
CA LEU A 12 11.53 -20.15 -9.32
C LEU A 12 11.64 -19.22 -8.12
N VAL A 13 10.91 -19.49 -7.04
CA VAL A 13 10.98 -18.73 -5.79
C VAL A 13 11.70 -19.54 -4.74
N ILE A 14 12.71 -18.95 -4.10
CA ILE A 14 13.53 -19.55 -3.04
C ILE A 14 13.37 -18.73 -1.76
N ASN A 15 13.03 -19.41 -0.67
CA ASN A 15 13.04 -18.90 0.69
C ASN A 15 14.00 -19.75 1.53
N ALA A 16 15.21 -19.25 1.70
CA ALA A 16 16.25 -19.90 2.50
C ALA A 16 16.17 -19.42 3.96
N GLY A 17 15.82 -20.35 4.86
CA GLY A 17 15.95 -20.17 6.30
C GLY A 17 17.27 -20.74 6.83
N SER A 18 17.49 -20.61 8.13
CA SER A 18 18.70 -21.15 8.79
C SER A 18 18.77 -22.68 8.81
N SER A 19 17.63 -23.38 8.70
CA SER A 19 17.53 -24.85 8.80
C SER A 19 16.65 -25.52 7.75
N SER A 20 15.98 -24.76 6.89
CA SER A 20 15.20 -25.30 5.76
C SER A 20 15.20 -24.36 4.56
N VAL A 21 15.00 -24.94 3.38
CA VAL A 21 14.81 -24.18 2.13
C VAL A 21 13.47 -24.54 1.53
N LYS A 22 12.56 -23.56 1.51
CA LYS A 22 11.25 -23.66 0.85
C LYS A 22 11.34 -23.09 -0.54
N PHE A 23 10.81 -23.79 -1.53
CA PHE A 23 10.84 -23.31 -2.91
C PHE A 23 9.61 -23.75 -3.72
N GLY A 24 9.39 -23.09 -4.85
CA GLY A 24 8.32 -23.46 -5.77
C GLY A 24 8.47 -22.74 -7.10
N VAL A 25 7.81 -23.26 -8.13
CA VAL A 25 7.77 -22.63 -9.45
C VAL A 25 6.37 -22.17 -9.76
N PHE A 26 6.28 -20.93 -10.23
CA PHE A 26 5.03 -20.24 -10.53
C PHE A 26 5.06 -19.75 -11.97
N ASP A 27 3.94 -19.97 -12.66
CA ASP A 27 3.66 -19.35 -13.95
C ASP A 27 2.82 -18.09 -13.69
N THR A 28 3.44 -16.93 -13.80
CA THR A 28 2.80 -15.64 -13.51
C THR A 28 1.86 -15.21 -14.63
N THR A 29 2.08 -15.70 -15.86
CA THR A 29 1.20 -15.41 -17.01
C THR A 29 -0.12 -16.18 -16.90
N ALA A 30 -0.05 -17.44 -16.48
CA ALA A 30 -1.23 -18.29 -16.28
C ALA A 30 -1.82 -18.18 -14.87
N ASN A 31 -1.26 -17.32 -14.00
CA ASN A 31 -1.62 -17.20 -12.59
C ASN A 31 -1.65 -18.56 -11.84
N ARG A 32 -0.66 -19.41 -12.10
CA ARG A 32 -0.67 -20.82 -11.66
C ARG A 32 0.57 -21.19 -10.88
N GLN A 33 0.38 -21.87 -9.76
CA GLN A 33 1.46 -22.58 -9.08
C GLN A 33 1.69 -23.93 -9.77
N LEU A 34 2.90 -24.17 -10.28
CA LEU A 34 3.25 -25.42 -10.94
C LEU A 34 3.61 -26.50 -9.90
N PHE A 35 4.44 -26.15 -8.92
CA PHE A 35 4.70 -26.99 -7.75
C PHE A 35 5.30 -26.19 -6.60
N LYS A 36 5.26 -26.77 -5.39
CA LYS A 36 5.99 -26.32 -4.21
C LYS A 36 6.67 -27.53 -3.56
N SER A 37 7.80 -27.29 -2.91
CA SER A 37 8.52 -28.30 -2.14
C SER A 37 9.35 -27.62 -1.04
N GLU A 38 9.85 -28.43 -0.12
CA GLU A 38 10.72 -28.01 0.96
C GLU A 38 11.82 -29.04 1.13
N VAL A 39 13.04 -28.57 1.34
CA VAL A 39 14.14 -29.40 1.83
C VAL A 39 14.32 -29.09 3.32
N GLU A 40 13.88 -30.01 4.16
CA GLU A 40 14.09 -29.95 5.61
C GLU A 40 15.43 -30.59 5.98
N ARG A 41 16.07 -30.09 7.05
CA ARG A 41 17.29 -30.68 7.65
C ARG A 41 18.43 -30.87 6.65
N ALA A 42 18.58 -29.93 5.73
CA ALA A 42 19.72 -29.93 4.82
C ALA A 42 21.03 -29.74 5.60
N ALA A 43 22.10 -30.42 5.17
CA ALA A 43 23.41 -30.26 5.78
C ALA A 43 23.95 -28.83 5.61
N SER A 44 23.56 -28.16 4.51
CA SER A 44 23.77 -26.73 4.27
C SER A 44 22.74 -26.19 3.27
N ILE A 45 22.67 -24.86 3.13
CA ILE A 45 21.78 -24.20 2.16
C ILE A 45 22.23 -24.53 0.72
N GLU A 46 23.53 -24.63 0.50
CA GLU A 46 24.14 -25.03 -0.77
C GLU A 46 23.68 -26.42 -1.20
N ASP A 47 23.71 -27.41 -0.28
CA ASP A 47 23.23 -28.77 -0.55
C ASP A 47 21.72 -28.80 -0.85
N ALA A 48 20.93 -28.00 -0.13
CA ALA A 48 19.49 -27.90 -0.38
C ALA A 48 19.18 -27.34 -1.79
N ILE A 49 19.82 -26.24 -2.16
CA ILE A 49 19.57 -25.57 -3.45
C ILE A 49 20.17 -26.36 -4.61
N GLY A 50 21.32 -27.01 -4.41
CA GLY A 50 21.95 -27.87 -5.41
C GLY A 50 21.07 -29.05 -5.86
N LYS A 51 20.11 -29.47 -5.03
CA LYS A 51 19.14 -30.53 -5.38
C LYS A 51 17.97 -30.04 -6.24
N ILE A 52 17.71 -28.73 -6.28
CA ILE A 52 16.56 -28.14 -6.97
C ILE A 52 16.60 -28.41 -8.49
N PRO A 53 17.72 -28.23 -9.23
CA PRO A 53 17.77 -28.50 -10.67
C PRO A 53 17.31 -29.91 -11.06
N ALA A 54 17.74 -30.93 -10.30
CA ALA A 54 17.32 -32.31 -10.53
C ALA A 54 15.81 -32.48 -10.30
N LEU A 55 15.25 -31.84 -9.28
CA LEU A 55 13.81 -31.87 -9.02
C LEU A 55 13.01 -31.13 -10.10
N LEU A 56 13.50 -30.00 -10.61
CA LEU A 56 12.85 -29.31 -11.73
C LEU A 56 12.76 -30.20 -12.97
N LYS A 57 13.84 -30.94 -13.25
CA LYS A 57 13.88 -31.90 -14.36
C LYS A 57 12.86 -33.02 -14.18
N THR A 58 12.72 -33.60 -12.97
CA THR A 58 11.70 -34.64 -12.72
C THR A 58 10.27 -34.12 -12.78
N LYS A 59 10.06 -32.82 -12.55
CA LYS A 59 8.76 -32.14 -12.73
C LYS A 59 8.51 -31.64 -14.17
N GLY A 60 9.42 -31.91 -15.11
CA GLY A 60 9.27 -31.51 -16.51
C GLY A 60 9.45 -30.00 -16.76
N ILE A 61 10.09 -29.28 -15.84
CA ILE A 61 10.35 -27.84 -15.96
C ILE A 61 11.72 -27.67 -16.60
N ALA A 62 11.73 -27.43 -17.91
CA ALA A 62 12.95 -27.35 -18.71
C ALA A 62 13.64 -25.98 -18.69
N ALA A 63 12.89 -24.90 -18.42
CA ALA A 63 13.39 -23.54 -18.43
C ALA A 63 12.70 -22.66 -17.38
N LEU A 64 13.46 -21.71 -16.84
CA LEU A 64 13.03 -20.66 -15.94
C LEU A 64 13.33 -19.31 -16.59
N ASP A 65 12.42 -18.35 -16.42
CA ASP A 65 12.60 -16.98 -16.89
C ASP A 65 13.24 -16.10 -15.82
N ALA A 66 13.09 -16.47 -14.55
CA ALA A 66 13.68 -15.78 -13.42
C ALA A 66 13.85 -16.68 -12.19
N VAL A 67 14.77 -16.31 -11.31
CA VAL A 67 14.84 -16.83 -9.93
C VAL A 67 14.59 -15.68 -8.97
N SER A 68 13.72 -15.87 -7.99
CA SER A 68 13.43 -14.84 -7.00
C SER A 68 13.74 -15.33 -5.59
N HIS A 69 14.38 -14.47 -4.82
CA HIS A 69 14.85 -14.73 -3.47
C HIS A 69 14.06 -13.89 -2.48
N ARG A 70 13.47 -14.55 -1.48
CA ARG A 70 12.99 -13.84 -0.30
C ARG A 70 14.17 -13.36 0.53
N VAL A 71 14.23 -12.07 0.79
CA VAL A 71 15.21 -11.44 1.68
C VAL A 71 14.45 -10.84 2.87
N VAL A 72 14.88 -11.15 4.09
CA VAL A 72 14.12 -10.72 5.28
C VAL A 72 14.25 -9.23 5.53
N HIS A 73 15.46 -8.67 5.40
CA HIS A 73 15.69 -7.26 5.74
C HIS A 73 16.37 -6.48 4.61
N GLY A 74 15.70 -5.46 4.08
CA GLY A 74 16.22 -4.55 3.05
C GLY A 74 16.87 -3.26 3.59
N GLY A 75 16.77 -3.03 4.90
CA GLY A 75 17.31 -1.82 5.53
C GLY A 75 16.62 -0.56 5.00
N ALA A 76 17.27 0.58 5.13
CA ALA A 76 16.76 1.83 4.56
C ALA A 76 16.94 1.90 3.03
N LYS A 77 17.87 1.11 2.48
CA LYS A 77 18.31 1.16 1.08
C LYS A 77 17.31 0.52 0.12
N PHE A 78 16.83 -0.68 0.43
CA PHE A 78 15.94 -1.41 -0.47
C PHE A 78 14.48 -1.13 -0.12
N ARG A 79 13.87 -0.29 -0.95
CA ARG A 79 12.48 0.16 -0.82
C ARG A 79 11.49 -0.66 -1.64
N ASP A 80 11.99 -1.43 -2.60
CA ASP A 80 11.22 -2.28 -3.50
C ASP A 80 12.05 -3.54 -3.85
N ALA A 81 11.43 -4.53 -4.49
CA ALA A 81 12.12 -5.63 -5.14
C ALA A 81 13.10 -5.11 -6.21
N CYS A 82 14.22 -5.80 -6.40
CA CYS A 82 15.23 -5.38 -7.36
C CYS A 82 15.90 -6.56 -8.07
N VAL A 83 16.30 -6.34 -9.31
CA VAL A 83 17.16 -7.29 -10.03
C VAL A 83 18.51 -7.34 -9.32
N ILE A 84 18.99 -8.55 -9.04
CA ILE A 84 20.22 -8.76 -8.30
C ILE A 84 21.42 -8.47 -9.20
N ASP A 85 22.27 -7.57 -8.73
CA ASP A 85 23.59 -7.26 -9.27
C ASP A 85 24.63 -7.23 -8.13
N PRO A 86 25.93 -7.03 -8.40
CA PRO A 86 26.95 -6.95 -7.35
C PRO A 86 26.69 -5.87 -6.28
N GLY A 87 26.07 -4.74 -6.66
CA GLY A 87 25.72 -3.66 -5.75
C GLY A 87 24.56 -4.01 -4.82
N VAL A 88 23.58 -4.77 -5.33
CA VAL A 88 22.48 -5.34 -4.53
C VAL A 88 23.01 -6.36 -3.52
N ILE A 89 23.88 -7.28 -3.95
CA ILE A 89 24.49 -8.28 -3.06
C ILE A 89 25.21 -7.57 -1.90
N LYS A 90 26.07 -6.60 -2.21
CA LYS A 90 26.77 -5.80 -1.19
C LYS A 90 25.81 -5.08 -0.26
N GLY A 91 24.72 -4.51 -0.79
CA GLY A 91 23.71 -3.86 0.05
C GLY A 91 22.99 -4.83 0.99
N ILE A 92 22.75 -6.07 0.57
CA ILE A 92 22.15 -7.10 1.43
C ILE A 92 23.14 -7.53 2.52
N GLU A 93 24.43 -7.63 2.20
CA GLU A 93 25.52 -7.86 3.17
C GLU A 93 25.57 -6.75 4.24
N GLU A 94 25.47 -5.48 3.83
CA GLU A 94 25.39 -4.32 4.73
C GLU A 94 24.16 -4.38 5.67
N CYS A 95 23.09 -5.10 5.28
CA CYS A 95 21.90 -5.30 6.09
C CYS A 95 21.97 -6.52 7.02
N VAL A 96 23.04 -7.34 6.97
CA VAL A 96 23.20 -8.51 7.85
C VAL A 96 23.09 -8.17 9.34
N PRO A 97 23.66 -7.07 9.86
CA PRO A 97 23.50 -6.70 11.27
C PRO A 97 22.04 -6.49 11.71
N LEU A 98 21.12 -6.18 10.78
CA LEU A 98 19.69 -5.98 11.06
C LEU A 98 18.92 -7.31 11.12
N ALA A 99 19.41 -8.36 10.45
CA ALA A 99 18.79 -9.68 10.42
C ALA A 99 19.85 -10.80 10.33
N PRO A 100 20.68 -10.99 11.37
CA PRO A 100 21.85 -11.86 11.32
C PRO A 100 21.51 -13.34 11.13
N LEU A 101 20.32 -13.77 11.55
CA LEU A 101 19.86 -15.15 11.39
C LEU A 101 19.21 -15.45 10.04
N HIS A 102 18.98 -14.44 9.20
CA HIS A 102 18.16 -14.58 7.99
C HIS A 102 18.86 -14.10 6.72
N ASN A 103 19.44 -12.90 6.73
CA ASN A 103 20.06 -12.34 5.52
C ASN A 103 21.25 -13.18 5.00
N PRO A 104 22.11 -13.77 5.86
CA PRO A 104 23.17 -14.67 5.38
C PRO A 104 22.64 -15.89 4.60
N ALA A 105 21.51 -16.47 5.04
CA ALA A 105 20.88 -17.58 4.35
C ALA A 105 20.37 -17.19 2.97
N ALA A 106 19.78 -16.00 2.84
CA ALA A 106 19.35 -15.46 1.56
C ALA A 106 20.53 -15.20 0.61
N LEU A 107 21.64 -14.62 1.11
CA LEU A 107 22.87 -14.38 0.35
C LEU A 107 23.50 -15.68 -0.17
N ALA A 108 23.58 -16.71 0.67
CA ALA A 108 24.03 -18.04 0.25
C ALA A 108 23.13 -18.58 -0.86
N GLY A 109 21.80 -18.41 -0.73
CA GLY A 109 20.86 -18.85 -1.76
C GLY A 109 21.02 -18.12 -3.10
N ILE A 110 21.25 -16.81 -3.08
CA ILE A 110 21.52 -16.00 -4.28
C ILE A 110 22.77 -16.50 -5.01
N LYS A 111 23.85 -16.72 -4.26
CA LYS A 111 25.11 -17.21 -4.81
C LYS A 111 24.94 -18.56 -5.50
N VAL A 112 24.36 -19.54 -4.80
CA VAL A 112 24.19 -20.90 -5.33
C VAL A 112 23.23 -20.93 -6.52
N ALA A 113 22.17 -20.11 -6.51
CA ALA A 113 21.29 -19.98 -7.66
C ALA A 113 22.00 -19.40 -8.89
N GLY A 114 22.96 -18.48 -8.68
CA GLY A 114 23.78 -17.92 -9.76
C GLY A 114 24.64 -18.96 -10.45
N ASP A 115 25.22 -19.88 -9.67
CA ASP A 115 26.01 -20.99 -10.19
C ASP A 115 25.12 -22.03 -10.90
N ALA A 116 23.92 -22.29 -10.38
CA ALA A 116 23.01 -23.32 -10.90
C ALA A 116 22.25 -22.90 -12.17
N TRP A 117 21.94 -21.61 -12.34
CA TRP A 117 21.20 -21.08 -13.50
C TRP A 117 21.91 -19.86 -14.10
N PRO A 118 23.09 -20.04 -14.71
CA PRO A 118 23.84 -18.95 -15.32
C PRO A 118 23.01 -18.30 -16.45
N GLY A 119 22.92 -16.97 -16.43
CA GLY A 119 22.18 -16.19 -17.43
C GLY A 119 20.69 -16.02 -17.17
N VAL A 120 20.12 -16.69 -16.16
CA VAL A 120 18.74 -16.43 -15.70
C VAL A 120 18.76 -15.23 -14.74
N PRO A 121 17.96 -14.18 -14.97
CA PRO A 121 17.94 -13.02 -14.08
C PRO A 121 17.44 -13.42 -12.68
N GLN A 122 18.09 -12.88 -11.65
CA GLN A 122 17.68 -13.07 -10.27
C GLN A 122 17.05 -11.80 -9.70
N VAL A 123 16.07 -11.93 -8.81
CA VAL A 123 15.38 -10.80 -8.16
C VAL A 123 15.33 -11.01 -6.65
N ALA A 124 15.74 -10.00 -5.88
CA ALA A 124 15.55 -9.97 -4.44
C ALA A 124 14.20 -9.30 -4.10
N VAL A 125 13.38 -9.96 -3.28
CA VAL A 125 12.11 -9.42 -2.76
C VAL A 125 12.20 -9.33 -1.25
N PHE A 126 12.04 -8.12 -0.71
CA PHE A 126 12.30 -7.83 0.69
C PHE A 126 11.00 -7.84 1.52
N ASP A 127 10.98 -8.55 2.65
CA ASP A 127 9.81 -8.54 3.54
C ASP A 127 9.51 -7.14 4.11
N THR A 128 10.51 -6.28 4.20
CA THR A 128 10.41 -4.90 4.70
C THR A 128 9.87 -3.92 3.65
N ALA A 129 9.88 -4.27 2.35
CA ALA A 129 9.61 -3.30 1.27
C ALA A 129 8.19 -2.73 1.33
N PHE A 130 7.17 -3.57 1.53
CA PHE A 130 5.77 -3.14 1.60
C PHE A 130 5.50 -2.10 2.71
N HIS A 131 6.29 -2.14 3.77
CA HIS A 131 6.17 -1.23 4.92
C HIS A 131 6.89 0.10 4.72
N ARG A 132 7.53 0.34 3.58
CA ARG A 132 8.27 1.58 3.35
C ARG A 132 7.37 2.82 3.34
N THR A 133 6.08 2.65 3.04
CA THR A 133 5.08 3.72 3.06
C THR A 133 4.67 4.17 4.47
N ILE A 134 5.14 3.49 5.52
CA ILE A 134 4.84 3.88 6.90
C ILE A 134 5.36 5.32 7.14
N PRO A 135 4.48 6.25 7.57
CA PRO A 135 4.86 7.63 7.82
C PRO A 135 5.80 7.73 9.03
N GLU A 136 6.61 8.79 9.08
CA GLU A 136 7.61 8.97 10.14
C GLU A 136 7.02 8.93 11.56
N ARG A 137 5.81 9.46 11.74
CA ARG A 137 5.10 9.41 13.03
C ARG A 137 4.91 7.99 13.58
N ALA A 138 4.82 6.98 12.70
CA ALA A 138 4.65 5.57 13.05
C ALA A 138 5.97 4.78 12.95
N ALA A 139 6.89 5.24 12.09
CA ALA A 139 8.18 4.58 11.91
C ALA A 139 9.25 4.97 12.93
N THR A 140 9.16 6.17 13.52
CA THR A 140 10.21 6.75 14.36
C THR A 140 10.06 6.30 15.82
N TYR A 141 11.13 5.75 16.38
CA TYR A 141 11.21 5.52 17.83
C TYR A 141 11.58 6.82 18.58
N ALA A 142 10.98 7.01 19.76
CA ALA A 142 11.27 8.12 20.66
C ALA A 142 12.57 7.87 21.47
N VAL A 143 13.70 7.80 20.76
CA VAL A 143 15.04 7.52 21.29
C VAL A 143 16.02 8.65 20.92
N PRO A 144 17.27 8.67 21.47
CA PRO A 144 18.28 9.65 21.09
C PRO A 144 18.45 9.77 19.57
N GLN A 145 18.63 11.00 19.08
CA GLN A 145 18.75 11.28 17.65
C GLN A 145 19.88 10.49 16.98
N SER A 146 21.04 10.37 17.63
CA SER A 146 22.18 9.62 17.11
C SER A 146 21.87 8.14 16.83
N TRP A 147 20.92 7.54 17.56
CA TRP A 147 20.49 6.16 17.31
C TRP A 147 19.59 6.08 16.08
N ARG A 148 18.72 7.07 15.90
CA ARG A 148 17.88 7.18 14.69
C ARG A 148 18.74 7.38 13.45
N GLU A 149 19.75 8.23 13.53
CA GLU A 149 20.73 8.47 12.46
C GLU A 149 21.55 7.21 12.14
N ALA A 150 21.79 6.34 13.12
CA ALA A 150 22.38 5.02 12.92
C ALA A 150 21.41 3.98 12.31
N GLY A 151 20.17 4.37 11.97
CA GLY A 151 19.18 3.52 11.30
C GLY A 151 18.17 2.85 12.22
N LEU A 152 18.11 3.23 13.51
CA LEU A 152 17.11 2.71 14.45
C LEU A 152 15.71 3.27 14.14
N ARG A 153 14.85 2.42 13.59
CA ARG A 153 13.46 2.73 13.24
C ARG A 153 12.64 1.45 13.10
N ARG A 154 11.33 1.58 13.04
CA ARG A 154 10.44 0.50 12.61
C ARG A 154 10.65 0.22 11.11
N TYR A 155 10.87 -1.05 10.77
CA TYR A 155 10.91 -1.55 9.40
C TYR A 155 9.67 -2.37 9.08
N GLY A 156 9.30 -3.30 9.98
CA GLY A 156 8.18 -4.22 9.76
C GLY A 156 8.54 -5.41 8.86
N PHE A 157 7.82 -6.52 9.02
CA PHE A 157 8.03 -7.76 8.26
C PHE A 157 6.67 -8.39 7.89
N HIS A 158 6.73 -9.51 7.16
CA HIS A 158 5.58 -10.11 6.49
C HIS A 158 4.95 -9.18 5.44
N GLY A 159 5.69 -8.20 4.91
CA GLY A 159 5.20 -7.25 3.93
C GLY A 159 4.61 -7.94 2.69
N THR A 160 5.29 -8.98 2.19
CA THR A 160 4.79 -9.83 1.10
C THR A 160 3.41 -10.44 1.42
N SER A 161 3.22 -10.94 2.64
CA SER A 161 1.92 -11.49 3.05
C SER A 161 0.86 -10.42 3.17
N HIS A 162 1.19 -9.28 3.78
CA HIS A 162 0.24 -8.17 3.96
C HIS A 162 -0.18 -7.58 2.61
N LYS A 163 0.76 -7.40 1.67
CA LYS A 163 0.49 -6.98 0.28
C LYS A 163 -0.44 -7.95 -0.44
N TYR A 164 -0.15 -9.26 -0.34
CA TYR A 164 -1.03 -10.27 -0.94
C TYR A 164 -2.45 -10.21 -0.37
N VAL A 165 -2.58 -10.16 0.97
CA VAL A 165 -3.90 -10.11 1.63
C VAL A 165 -4.67 -8.85 1.24
N MET A 166 -4.00 -7.69 1.17
CA MET A 166 -4.61 -6.45 0.70
C MET A 166 -5.22 -6.61 -0.69
N LEU A 167 -4.43 -7.11 -1.65
CA LEU A 167 -4.89 -7.32 -3.02
C LEU A 167 -6.02 -8.35 -3.10
N ARG A 168 -5.93 -9.42 -2.31
CA ARG A 168 -6.98 -10.45 -2.29
C ARG A 168 -8.29 -9.95 -1.68
N VAL A 169 -8.23 -9.13 -0.63
CA VAL A 169 -9.40 -8.45 -0.05
C VAL A 169 -10.02 -7.49 -1.07
N ALA A 170 -9.20 -6.69 -1.76
CA ALA A 170 -9.67 -5.77 -2.79
C ALA A 170 -10.39 -6.50 -3.93
N GLU A 171 -9.83 -7.63 -4.39
CA GLU A 171 -10.44 -8.49 -5.41
C GLU A 171 -11.77 -9.10 -4.93
N GLU A 172 -11.80 -9.66 -3.71
CA GLU A 172 -13.00 -10.25 -3.13
C GLU A 172 -14.15 -9.25 -3.00
N LEU A 173 -13.84 -8.04 -2.53
CA LEU A 173 -14.83 -6.99 -2.35
C LEU A 173 -15.17 -6.25 -3.65
N LYS A 174 -14.41 -6.49 -4.73
CA LYS A 174 -14.50 -5.75 -6.00
C LYS A 174 -14.35 -4.25 -5.79
N THR A 175 -13.48 -3.87 -4.85
CA THR A 175 -13.19 -2.48 -4.49
C THR A 175 -11.69 -2.27 -4.57
N PRO A 176 -11.19 -1.22 -5.25
CA PRO A 176 -9.77 -0.91 -5.28
C PRO A 176 -9.19 -0.76 -3.87
N ALA A 177 -7.95 -1.21 -3.65
CA ALA A 177 -7.27 -1.08 -2.36
C ALA A 177 -7.15 0.39 -1.90
N SER A 178 -7.09 1.34 -2.84
CA SER A 178 -7.09 2.79 -2.60
C SER A 178 -8.37 3.33 -1.94
N GLY A 179 -9.47 2.56 -1.98
CA GLY A 179 -10.74 2.89 -1.35
C GLY A 179 -11.00 2.17 -0.01
N LEU A 180 -10.00 1.48 0.57
CA LEU A 180 -10.19 0.62 1.74
C LEU A 180 -9.22 0.95 2.88
N ARG A 181 -9.70 0.80 4.12
CA ARG A 181 -8.88 0.69 5.35
C ARG A 181 -8.94 -0.75 5.85
N ILE A 182 -7.80 -1.44 5.75
CA ILE A 182 -7.66 -2.85 6.05
C ILE A 182 -6.70 -3.03 7.21
N ILE A 183 -7.12 -3.78 8.23
CA ILE A 183 -6.22 -4.32 9.24
C ILE A 183 -5.91 -5.77 8.86
N SER A 184 -4.69 -6.03 8.40
CA SER A 184 -4.23 -7.35 7.99
C SER A 184 -3.54 -8.05 9.17
N CYS A 185 -4.13 -9.15 9.65
CA CYS A 185 -3.64 -9.98 10.75
C CYS A 185 -2.97 -11.24 10.19
N HIS A 186 -1.65 -11.23 10.06
CA HIS A 186 -0.87 -12.43 9.74
C HIS A 186 -0.55 -13.15 11.04
N LEU A 187 -1.25 -14.25 11.33
CA LEU A 187 -1.17 -14.97 12.58
C LEU A 187 -0.60 -16.38 12.33
N GLY A 188 0.69 -16.57 12.56
CA GLY A 188 1.37 -17.87 12.48
C GLY A 188 2.36 -18.05 13.63
N ASN A 189 3.40 -18.87 13.41
CA ASN A 189 4.49 -19.02 14.39
C ASN A 189 5.26 -17.71 14.58
N GLY A 190 5.38 -16.92 13.50
CA GLY A 190 5.54 -15.47 13.58
C GLY A 190 4.20 -14.80 13.35
N ALA A 191 3.94 -13.72 14.08
CA ALA A 191 2.68 -13.01 13.98
C ALA A 191 2.91 -11.50 13.89
N SER A 192 2.21 -10.86 12.96
CA SER A 192 2.21 -9.39 12.81
C SER A 192 0.83 -8.88 12.39
N ILE A 193 0.57 -7.63 12.74
CA ILE A 193 -0.58 -6.88 12.23
C ILE A 193 -0.04 -5.72 11.39
N CYS A 194 -0.71 -5.43 10.28
CA CYS A 194 -0.43 -4.26 9.45
C CYS A 194 -1.71 -3.43 9.27
N ALA A 195 -1.58 -2.13 9.50
CA ALA A 195 -2.60 -1.14 9.14
C ALA A 195 -2.34 -0.71 7.70
N ILE A 196 -3.33 -0.89 6.84
CA ILE A 196 -3.25 -0.58 5.42
C ILE A 196 -4.36 0.41 5.09
N GLU A 197 -3.97 1.60 4.66
CA GLU A 197 -4.89 2.69 4.32
C GLU A 197 -4.63 3.09 2.88
N ARG A 198 -5.69 3.07 2.07
CA ARG A 198 -5.64 3.51 0.67
C ARG A 198 -4.52 2.80 -0.13
N GLY A 199 -4.37 1.49 0.08
CA GLY A 199 -3.38 0.67 -0.62
C GLY A 199 -1.95 0.74 -0.07
N ALA A 200 -1.69 1.53 0.97
CA ALA A 200 -0.36 1.71 1.56
C ALA A 200 -0.30 1.17 3.00
N SER A 201 0.81 0.54 3.36
CA SER A 201 1.10 0.22 4.77
C SER A 201 1.34 1.51 5.55
N VAL A 202 0.51 1.82 6.53
CA VAL A 202 0.62 3.02 7.37
C VAL A 202 1.07 2.71 8.80
N ASP A 203 0.99 1.46 9.23
CA ASP A 203 1.58 0.97 10.49
C ASP A 203 1.79 -0.55 10.45
N THR A 204 2.68 -1.08 11.29
CA THR A 204 2.91 -2.52 11.44
C THR A 204 3.48 -2.88 12.81
N SER A 205 3.05 -4.02 13.37
CA SER A 205 3.32 -4.33 14.77
C SER A 205 4.78 -4.73 15.02
N MET A 206 5.43 -5.31 14.01
CA MET A 206 6.86 -5.63 14.11
C MET A 206 7.71 -4.37 13.93
N GLY A 207 8.86 -4.39 14.58
CA GLY A 207 9.69 -3.22 14.78
C GLY A 207 10.85 -3.10 13.81
N MET A 208 11.98 -2.69 14.38
CA MET A 208 13.29 -2.86 13.76
C MET A 208 13.61 -4.34 13.54
N THR A 209 13.20 -5.19 14.50
CA THR A 209 13.39 -6.63 14.49
C THR A 209 12.04 -7.33 14.53
N PRO A 210 11.96 -8.62 14.17
CA PRO A 210 10.72 -9.37 14.18
C PRO A 210 10.30 -9.81 15.60
N LEU A 211 10.87 -9.21 16.66
CA LEU A 211 10.57 -9.49 18.07
C LEU A 211 9.48 -8.57 18.64
N GLU A 212 9.44 -7.29 18.24
CA GLU A 212 8.40 -6.34 18.68
C GLU A 212 7.01 -6.78 18.17
N GLY A 213 5.96 -6.45 18.92
CA GLY A 213 4.58 -6.62 18.52
C GLY A 213 3.88 -7.73 19.26
N LEU A 214 3.33 -8.66 18.50
CA LEU A 214 2.50 -9.72 19.03
C LEU A 214 3.31 -10.77 19.80
N VAL A 215 2.66 -11.39 20.78
CA VAL A 215 3.12 -12.69 21.32
C VAL A 215 3.06 -13.69 20.17
N MET A 216 4.12 -14.49 20.00
CA MET A 216 4.22 -15.46 18.90
C MET A 216 4.47 -16.86 19.45
N GLY A 217 4.91 -17.82 18.62
CA GLY A 217 5.15 -19.18 19.06
C GLY A 217 6.19 -19.26 20.19
N THR A 218 7.39 -18.74 19.94
CA THR A 218 8.51 -18.71 20.90
C THR A 218 9.01 -17.30 21.22
N ARG A 219 8.50 -16.29 20.50
CA ARG A 219 8.90 -14.89 20.68
C ARG A 219 7.98 -14.18 21.66
N SER A 220 8.57 -13.35 22.52
CA SER A 220 7.84 -12.62 23.57
C SER A 220 6.80 -11.64 23.02
N GLY A 221 7.07 -10.98 21.90
CA GLY A 221 6.37 -9.76 21.53
C GLY A 221 6.78 -8.60 22.44
N ASP A 222 5.88 -7.62 22.59
CA ASP A 222 6.10 -6.44 23.42
C ASP A 222 6.41 -6.78 24.89
N VAL A 223 7.58 -6.32 25.35
CA VAL A 223 8.02 -6.34 26.75
C VAL A 223 8.55 -4.96 27.14
N ASP A 224 8.58 -4.68 28.44
CA ASP A 224 9.14 -3.43 28.97
C ASP A 224 10.66 -3.34 28.71
N PRO A 225 11.18 -2.29 28.05
CA PRO A 225 12.62 -2.10 27.86
C PRO A 225 13.44 -2.15 29.17
N GLY A 226 12.85 -1.77 30.31
CA GLY A 226 13.46 -1.85 31.64
C GLY A 226 13.78 -3.27 32.11
N ILE A 227 13.20 -4.30 31.47
CA ILE A 227 13.39 -5.70 31.86
C ILE A 227 14.84 -6.16 31.71
N PHE A 228 15.58 -5.63 30.72
CA PHE A 228 16.99 -6.00 30.50
C PHE A 228 17.84 -5.69 31.74
N ALA A 229 17.71 -4.46 32.24
CA ALA A 229 18.45 -4.01 33.41
C ALA A 229 17.97 -4.69 34.68
N TYR A 230 16.67 -4.97 34.80
CA TYR A 230 16.13 -5.73 35.92
C TYR A 230 16.70 -7.15 35.97
N LEU A 231 16.59 -7.93 34.89
CA LEU A 231 17.06 -9.31 34.82
C LEU A 231 18.56 -9.42 35.03
N LYS A 232 19.35 -8.48 34.48
CA LYS A 232 20.80 -8.45 34.74
C LYS A 232 21.11 -8.29 36.22
N ARG A 233 20.42 -7.36 36.91
CA ARG A 233 20.67 -7.08 38.32
C ARG A 233 20.18 -8.18 39.26
N THR A 234 19.02 -8.78 38.97
CA THR A 234 18.36 -9.72 39.88
C THR A 234 18.69 -11.17 39.59
N LEU A 235 18.89 -11.54 38.33
CA LEU A 235 19.16 -12.92 37.89
C LEU A 235 20.56 -13.10 37.29
N GLY A 236 21.36 -12.03 37.17
CA GLY A 236 22.72 -12.09 36.65
C GLY A 236 22.83 -12.28 35.13
N LEU A 237 21.72 -12.50 34.43
CA LEU A 237 21.65 -12.84 32.99
C LEU A 237 22.39 -11.82 32.11
N SER A 238 23.17 -12.29 31.15
CA SER A 238 23.79 -11.40 30.16
C SER A 238 22.76 -10.86 29.16
N ILE A 239 23.13 -9.84 28.39
CA ILE A 239 22.28 -9.31 27.30
C ILE A 239 21.96 -10.41 26.29
N ALA A 240 22.95 -11.24 25.96
CA ALA A 240 22.79 -12.35 25.03
C ALA A 240 21.82 -13.41 25.56
N ASP A 241 21.87 -13.74 26.86
CA ASP A 241 20.95 -14.70 27.48
C ASP A 241 19.50 -14.17 27.45
N ILE A 242 19.33 -12.88 27.73
CA ILE A 242 18.00 -12.24 27.71
C ILE A 242 17.46 -12.20 26.28
N GLU A 243 18.28 -11.79 25.31
CA GLU A 243 17.89 -11.79 23.90
C GLU A 243 17.50 -13.19 23.42
N HIS A 244 18.32 -14.20 23.72
CA HIS A 244 18.03 -15.59 23.39
C HIS A 244 16.68 -16.04 23.98
N ALA A 245 16.45 -15.78 25.27
CA ALA A 245 15.22 -16.14 25.94
C ALA A 245 13.98 -15.46 25.32
N LEU A 246 14.10 -14.20 24.91
CA LEU A 246 13.01 -13.46 24.26
C LEU A 246 12.68 -13.98 22.85
N TYR A 247 13.66 -14.52 22.12
CA TYR A 247 13.46 -15.09 20.78
C TYR A 247 13.01 -16.56 20.77
N HIS A 248 13.54 -17.37 21.70
CA HIS A 248 13.45 -18.83 21.64
C HIS A 248 12.71 -19.47 22.82
N ASP A 249 12.75 -18.85 24.00
CA ASP A 249 12.22 -19.44 25.24
C ASP A 249 11.02 -18.67 25.80
N SER A 250 10.32 -17.92 24.95
CA SER A 250 9.20 -17.05 25.32
C SER A 250 7.91 -17.45 24.58
N GLY A 251 6.96 -16.52 24.47
CA GLY A 251 5.77 -16.68 23.64
C GLY A 251 4.76 -17.71 24.17
N LEU A 252 4.01 -18.30 23.25
CA LEU A 252 3.04 -19.34 23.53
C LEU A 252 3.68 -20.58 24.16
N ALA A 253 4.91 -20.92 23.77
CA ALA A 253 5.65 -22.05 24.33
C ALA A 253 5.90 -21.88 25.82
N ALA A 254 6.43 -20.72 26.24
CA ALA A 254 6.70 -20.43 27.64
C ALA A 254 5.41 -20.30 28.47
N LEU A 255 4.39 -19.63 27.94
CA LEU A 255 3.14 -19.42 28.67
C LEU A 255 2.33 -20.70 28.86
N SER A 256 2.33 -21.60 27.88
CA SER A 256 1.56 -22.85 27.94
C SER A 256 2.32 -23.97 28.64
N GLY A 257 3.64 -24.02 28.52
CA GLY A 257 4.46 -25.17 28.94
C GLY A 257 4.31 -26.40 28.03
N LEU A 258 3.68 -26.27 26.85
CA LEU A 258 3.34 -27.39 25.95
C LEU A 258 4.09 -27.35 24.61
N GLY A 259 4.72 -26.22 24.27
CA GLY A 259 5.27 -25.94 22.94
C GLY A 259 4.51 -24.80 22.24
N HIS A 260 4.83 -24.56 20.97
CA HIS A 260 4.34 -23.39 20.23
C HIS A 260 3.12 -23.65 19.32
N ASP A 261 2.63 -24.89 19.25
CA ASP A 261 1.50 -25.25 18.40
C ASP A 261 0.16 -24.83 19.03
N MET A 262 -0.51 -23.86 18.41
CA MET A 262 -1.79 -23.35 18.90
C MET A 262 -2.88 -24.44 19.00
N ARG A 263 -2.84 -25.49 18.17
CA ARG A 263 -3.85 -26.56 18.21
C ARG A 263 -3.76 -27.36 19.50
N ASP A 264 -2.53 -27.67 19.92
CA ASP A 264 -2.29 -28.39 21.16
C ASP A 264 -2.63 -27.53 22.38
N ILE A 265 -2.29 -26.23 22.32
CA ILE A 265 -2.62 -25.26 23.37
C ILE A 265 -4.13 -25.10 23.49
N GLU A 266 -4.87 -24.90 22.40
CA GLU A 266 -6.34 -24.76 22.44
C GLU A 266 -7.03 -26.03 22.96
N ARG A 267 -6.56 -27.23 22.58
CA ARG A 267 -7.06 -28.50 23.11
C ARG A 267 -6.87 -28.57 24.63
N ARG A 268 -5.66 -28.31 25.11
CA ARG A 268 -5.35 -28.35 26.55
C ARG A 268 -6.09 -27.27 27.34
N ALA A 269 -6.28 -26.09 26.75
CA ALA A 269 -7.09 -25.04 27.36
C ALA A 269 -8.56 -25.46 27.52
N ALA A 270 -9.11 -26.22 26.57
CA ALA A 270 -10.46 -26.77 26.65
C ALA A 270 -10.59 -27.88 27.71
N GLU A 271 -9.51 -28.60 27.99
CA GLU A 271 -9.41 -29.61 29.07
C GLU A 271 -9.23 -28.98 30.47
N GLY A 272 -9.15 -27.65 30.56
CA GLY A 272 -9.04 -26.93 31.84
C GLY A 272 -7.61 -26.57 32.26
N ASP A 273 -6.61 -26.75 31.40
CA ASP A 273 -5.24 -26.35 31.68
C ASP A 273 -5.12 -24.82 31.80
N ARG A 274 -4.82 -24.34 33.00
CA ARG A 274 -4.76 -22.91 33.33
C ARG A 274 -3.68 -22.16 32.54
N ASN A 275 -2.54 -22.79 32.30
CA ASN A 275 -1.43 -22.15 31.58
C ASN A 275 -1.76 -22.04 30.09
N ALA A 276 -2.35 -23.09 29.51
CA ALA A 276 -2.83 -23.05 28.13
C ALA A 276 -3.95 -22.00 27.95
N GLN A 277 -4.88 -21.90 28.90
CA GLN A 277 -5.92 -20.85 28.89
C GLN A 277 -5.31 -19.44 28.97
N LEU A 278 -4.31 -19.23 29.83
CA LEU A 278 -3.59 -17.97 29.94
C LEU A 278 -2.90 -17.62 28.61
N ALA A 279 -2.21 -18.57 27.99
CA ALA A 279 -1.53 -18.38 26.70
C ALA A 279 -2.51 -17.91 25.61
N VAL A 280 -3.66 -18.58 25.47
CA VAL A 280 -4.73 -18.22 24.52
C VAL A 280 -5.28 -16.81 24.80
N GLN A 281 -5.56 -16.50 26.06
CA GLN A 281 -6.12 -15.20 26.46
C GLN A 281 -5.13 -14.05 26.21
N VAL A 282 -3.86 -14.24 26.57
CA VAL A 282 -2.80 -13.25 26.33
C VAL A 282 -2.63 -13.01 24.84
N TYR A 283 -2.57 -14.07 24.03
CA TYR A 283 -2.44 -13.96 22.58
C TYR A 283 -3.62 -13.17 21.96
N ALA A 284 -4.86 -13.59 22.25
CA ALA A 284 -6.06 -12.91 21.74
C ALA A 284 -6.13 -11.44 22.19
N CYS A 285 -5.77 -11.16 23.44
CA CYS A 285 -5.73 -9.81 23.98
C CYS A 285 -4.73 -8.92 23.25
N ARG A 286 -3.50 -9.41 23.00
CA ARG A 286 -2.46 -8.66 22.28
C ARG A 286 -2.88 -8.35 20.85
N VAL A 287 -3.43 -9.33 20.12
CA VAL A 287 -3.93 -9.11 18.76
C VAL A 287 -5.06 -8.07 18.76
N ARG A 288 -6.04 -8.21 19.67
CA ARG A 288 -7.16 -7.26 19.79
C ARG A 288 -6.70 -5.84 20.09
N LYS A 289 -5.70 -5.66 20.97
CA LYS A 289 -5.12 -4.34 21.28
C LYS A 289 -4.55 -3.67 20.02
N TYR A 290 -3.78 -4.41 19.21
CA TYR A 290 -3.21 -3.86 17.99
C TYR A 290 -4.28 -3.50 16.95
N ILE A 291 -5.32 -4.34 16.79
CA ILE A 291 -6.46 -4.01 15.92
C ILE A 291 -7.13 -2.70 16.38
N GLY A 292 -7.40 -2.55 17.68
CA GLY A 292 -7.98 -1.32 18.22
C GLY A 292 -7.09 -0.09 18.00
N ALA A 293 -5.79 -0.23 18.24
CA ALA A 293 -4.81 0.84 18.02
C ALA A 293 -4.74 1.26 16.54
N TYR A 294 -4.76 0.30 15.62
CA TYR A 294 -4.66 0.57 14.19
C TYR A 294 -5.96 1.08 13.58
N ALA A 295 -7.11 0.64 14.10
CA ALA A 295 -8.38 1.27 13.78
C ALA A 295 -8.39 2.75 14.21
N ALA A 296 -7.84 3.07 15.39
CA ALA A 296 -7.69 4.45 15.83
C ALA A 296 -6.70 5.24 14.95
N ALA A 297 -5.57 4.65 14.58
CA ALA A 297 -4.54 5.29 13.76
C ALA A 297 -5.03 5.67 12.34
N MET A 298 -5.95 4.90 11.77
CA MET A 298 -6.58 5.14 10.46
C MET A 298 -7.96 5.85 10.56
N ALA A 299 -8.31 6.34 11.76
CA ALA A 299 -9.62 6.95 12.04
C ALA A 299 -10.83 6.10 11.60
N GLY A 300 -10.69 4.77 11.70
CA GLY A 300 -11.69 3.78 11.33
C GLY A 300 -11.09 2.53 10.73
N VAL A 301 -11.95 1.56 10.43
CA VAL A 301 -11.57 0.31 9.78
C VAL A 301 -12.76 -0.18 8.96
N ASP A 302 -12.49 -0.62 7.73
CA ASP A 302 -13.52 -1.20 6.86
C ASP A 302 -13.43 -2.73 6.87
N ILE A 303 -12.21 -3.28 6.96
CA ILE A 303 -11.94 -4.71 6.94
C ILE A 303 -10.91 -5.11 8.01
N ILE A 304 -11.17 -6.21 8.72
CA ILE A 304 -10.14 -6.97 9.44
C ILE A 304 -9.94 -8.29 8.70
N ALA A 305 -8.74 -8.52 8.19
CA ALA A 305 -8.40 -9.69 7.38
C ALA A 305 -7.51 -10.65 8.19
N PHE A 306 -7.91 -11.90 8.32
CA PHE A 306 -7.13 -12.95 8.99
C PHE A 306 -6.42 -13.84 7.96
N THR A 307 -5.13 -14.06 8.19
CA THR A 307 -4.29 -14.96 7.40
C THR A 307 -3.24 -15.65 8.29
N GLY A 308 -2.43 -16.52 7.71
CA GLY A 308 -1.42 -17.29 8.42
C GLY A 308 -2.00 -18.50 9.15
N GLY A 309 -1.15 -19.44 9.54
CA GLY A 309 -1.59 -20.74 10.04
C GLY A 309 -2.63 -20.70 11.17
N ILE A 310 -2.53 -19.77 12.12
CA ILE A 310 -3.52 -19.58 13.19
C ILE A 310 -4.74 -18.81 12.67
N GLY A 311 -4.53 -17.72 11.92
CA GLY A 311 -5.61 -16.85 11.44
C GLY A 311 -6.55 -17.55 10.45
N GLU A 312 -6.02 -18.45 9.62
CA GLU A 312 -6.76 -19.24 8.64
C GLU A 312 -7.57 -20.36 9.31
N ASN A 313 -6.98 -21.05 10.29
CA ASN A 313 -7.51 -22.34 10.77
C ASN A 313 -8.20 -22.29 12.14
N SER A 314 -7.83 -21.35 13.03
CA SER A 314 -8.43 -21.29 14.37
C SER A 314 -9.65 -20.37 14.42
N ALA A 315 -10.83 -20.96 14.22
CA ALA A 315 -12.11 -20.27 14.40
C ALA A 315 -12.28 -19.75 15.84
N SER A 316 -11.84 -20.53 16.84
CA SER A 316 -11.83 -20.12 18.26
C SER A 316 -11.00 -18.85 18.46
N MET A 317 -9.79 -18.79 17.90
CA MET A 317 -8.94 -17.63 18.05
C MET A 317 -9.53 -16.38 17.37
N ARG A 318 -10.04 -16.50 16.14
CA ARG A 318 -10.74 -15.39 15.46
C ARG A 318 -11.90 -14.85 16.29
N ARG A 319 -12.74 -15.74 16.85
CA ARG A 319 -13.84 -15.37 17.74
C ARG A 319 -13.36 -14.59 18.95
N ARG A 320 -12.33 -15.09 19.65
CA ARG A 320 -11.75 -14.44 20.84
C ARG A 320 -11.17 -13.07 20.54
N ILE A 321 -10.52 -12.91 19.38
CA ILE A 321 -9.95 -11.64 18.92
C ILE A 321 -11.05 -10.64 18.58
N CYS A 322 -12.07 -11.08 17.82
CA CYS A 322 -13.17 -10.22 17.37
C CYS A 322 -14.17 -9.86 18.47
N SER A 323 -14.17 -10.58 19.60
CA SER A 323 -15.04 -10.31 20.73
C SER A 323 -14.78 -8.91 21.33
N GLY A 324 -15.86 -8.11 21.40
CA GLY A 324 -15.82 -6.76 21.94
C GLY A 324 -15.63 -5.66 20.89
N PHE A 325 -15.66 -5.95 19.58
CA PHE A 325 -15.59 -4.94 18.51
C PHE A 325 -16.95 -4.41 18.03
N GLU A 326 -18.03 -4.66 18.76
CA GLU A 326 -19.36 -4.11 18.48
C GLU A 326 -19.33 -2.58 18.46
N PHE A 327 -18.49 -1.94 19.29
CA PHE A 327 -18.29 -0.48 19.28
C PHE A 327 -17.65 0.05 17.99
N LEU A 328 -16.89 -0.79 17.27
CA LEU A 328 -16.36 -0.47 15.94
C LEU A 328 -17.42 -0.72 14.84
N GLY A 329 -18.56 -1.31 15.19
CA GLY A 329 -19.63 -1.68 14.26
C GLY A 329 -19.47 -3.09 13.68
N LEU A 330 -18.72 -3.97 14.34
CA LEU A 330 -18.64 -5.38 13.97
C LEU A 330 -19.86 -6.14 14.52
N ALA A 331 -20.63 -6.76 13.63
CA ALA A 331 -21.62 -7.78 13.97
C ALA A 331 -21.07 -9.16 13.57
N PHE A 332 -20.43 -9.86 14.51
CA PHE A 332 -19.77 -11.14 14.24
C PHE A 332 -20.78 -12.29 14.04
N ASP A 333 -20.45 -13.24 13.18
CA ASP A 333 -21.25 -14.45 12.92
C ASP A 333 -20.43 -15.69 13.28
N ASP A 334 -20.76 -16.29 14.42
CA ASP A 334 -20.05 -17.46 14.96
C ASP A 334 -20.19 -18.69 14.05
N ASP A 335 -21.33 -18.88 13.39
CA ASP A 335 -21.60 -20.04 12.54
C ASP A 335 -20.83 -19.92 11.21
N ARG A 336 -20.86 -18.74 10.56
CA ARG A 336 -20.02 -18.46 9.38
C ARG A 336 -18.55 -18.66 9.70
N ASN A 337 -18.10 -18.18 10.86
CA ASN A 337 -16.71 -18.34 11.31
C ASN A 337 -16.31 -19.80 11.53
N ALA A 338 -17.16 -20.61 12.16
CA ALA A 338 -16.90 -22.02 12.42
C ALA A 338 -16.91 -22.88 11.14
N GLY A 339 -17.70 -22.47 10.14
CA GLY A 339 -17.85 -23.14 8.85
C GLY A 339 -16.68 -22.96 7.88
N ILE A 340 -15.74 -22.05 8.14
CA ILE A 340 -14.64 -21.74 7.19
C ILE A 340 -13.74 -22.95 6.96
N ARG A 341 -13.56 -23.31 5.68
CA ARG A 341 -12.57 -24.25 5.17
C ARG A 341 -11.96 -23.65 3.92
N LEU A 342 -10.67 -23.30 3.96
CA LEU A 342 -9.96 -22.73 2.81
C LEU A 342 -9.25 -23.85 2.05
N THR A 343 -9.42 -23.91 0.74
CA THR A 343 -8.79 -24.92 -0.12
C THR A 343 -7.86 -24.32 -1.18
N GLY A 344 -7.78 -23.00 -1.25
CA GLY A 344 -6.88 -22.23 -2.08
C GLY A 344 -7.01 -20.74 -1.83
N SER A 345 -7.34 -19.97 -2.87
CA SER A 345 -7.39 -18.51 -2.81
C SER A 345 -8.75 -17.95 -2.38
N GLU A 346 -9.60 -18.70 -1.68
CA GLU A 346 -10.86 -18.18 -1.18
C GLU A 346 -10.64 -17.06 -0.15
N ALA A 347 -11.61 -16.14 -0.05
CA ALA A 347 -11.58 -15.03 0.91
C ALA A 347 -12.95 -14.83 1.57
N PRO A 348 -13.57 -15.86 2.18
CA PRO A 348 -14.90 -15.78 2.74
C PRO A 348 -15.03 -14.68 3.82
N GLN A 349 -16.22 -14.09 3.86
CA GLN A 349 -16.63 -13.11 4.86
C GLN A 349 -17.38 -13.79 6.01
N ILE A 350 -17.02 -13.47 7.27
CA ILE A 350 -17.56 -14.17 8.47
C ILE A 350 -18.33 -13.26 9.43
N GLN A 351 -18.64 -12.04 9.02
CA GLN A 351 -19.55 -11.15 9.73
C GLN A 351 -21.00 -11.34 9.26
N ARG A 352 -21.96 -10.84 10.04
CA ARG A 352 -23.37 -10.71 9.63
C ARG A 352 -23.54 -9.61 8.60
N ASP A 353 -24.61 -9.68 7.81
CA ASP A 353 -24.83 -8.77 6.68
C ASP A 353 -25.05 -7.30 7.12
N ASN A 354 -25.51 -7.08 8.35
CA ASN A 354 -25.69 -5.74 8.93
C ASN A 354 -24.42 -5.17 9.58
N SER A 355 -23.28 -5.86 9.51
CA SER A 355 -22.01 -5.39 10.08
C SER A 355 -21.43 -4.24 9.25
N ARG A 356 -20.95 -3.17 9.90
CA ARG A 356 -20.22 -2.08 9.24
C ARG A 356 -18.79 -2.48 8.91
N VAL A 357 -18.16 -3.26 9.80
CA VAL A 357 -16.80 -3.81 9.61
C VAL A 357 -16.92 -5.21 9.01
N ARG A 358 -16.18 -5.47 7.93
CA ARG A 358 -16.11 -6.80 7.32
C ARG A 358 -14.96 -7.61 7.92
N ILE A 359 -15.15 -8.92 8.07
CA ILE A 359 -14.10 -9.84 8.48
C ILE A 359 -13.84 -10.81 7.36
N VAL A 360 -12.65 -10.76 6.78
CA VAL A 360 -12.24 -11.65 5.67
C VAL A 360 -11.23 -12.65 6.20
N VAL A 361 -11.34 -13.92 5.81
CA VAL A 361 -10.35 -14.96 6.14
C VAL A 361 -9.77 -15.49 4.83
N THR A 362 -8.45 -15.45 4.65
CA THR A 362 -7.82 -15.90 3.39
C THR A 362 -6.43 -16.50 3.60
N GLN A 363 -6.06 -17.45 2.76
CA GLN A 363 -4.72 -18.04 2.78
C GLN A 363 -3.69 -17.03 2.29
N THR A 364 -2.57 -16.90 2.99
CA THR A 364 -1.46 -16.13 2.42
C THR A 364 -0.73 -16.93 1.34
N ARG A 365 -0.34 -16.27 0.25
CA ARG A 365 0.46 -16.90 -0.82
C ARG A 365 1.75 -16.13 -1.06
N GLU A 366 2.59 -16.04 -0.02
CA GLU A 366 3.84 -15.27 -0.06
C GLU A 366 4.75 -15.62 -1.25
N GLN A 367 5.01 -16.92 -1.50
CA GLN A 367 5.85 -17.31 -2.64
C GLN A 367 5.22 -16.94 -4.00
N TRP A 368 3.89 -16.95 -4.11
CA TRP A 368 3.23 -16.48 -5.33
C TRP A 368 3.39 -14.96 -5.48
N MET A 369 3.25 -14.20 -4.38
CA MET A 369 3.44 -12.76 -4.40
C MET A 369 4.89 -12.39 -4.75
N ILE A 370 5.88 -13.12 -4.23
CA ILE A 370 7.30 -12.97 -4.61
C ILE A 370 7.51 -13.22 -6.11
N ALA A 371 6.88 -14.26 -6.67
CA ALA A 371 6.94 -14.50 -8.11
C ALA A 371 6.32 -13.35 -8.92
N GLN A 372 5.21 -12.78 -8.46
CA GLN A 372 4.56 -11.62 -9.08
C GLN A 372 5.45 -10.37 -9.01
N GLU A 373 6.13 -10.13 -7.89
CA GLU A 373 7.10 -9.03 -7.78
C GLU A 373 8.29 -9.20 -8.74
N ALA A 374 8.81 -10.41 -8.87
CA ALA A 374 9.89 -10.69 -9.82
C ALA A 374 9.44 -10.47 -11.28
N ALA A 375 8.27 -11.00 -11.64
CA ALA A 375 7.70 -10.76 -12.97
C ALA A 375 7.43 -9.28 -13.23
N ARG A 376 6.97 -8.54 -12.22
CA ARG A 376 6.75 -7.09 -12.30
C ARG A 376 8.05 -6.34 -12.60
N ILE A 377 9.08 -6.56 -11.79
CA ILE A 377 10.39 -5.90 -11.96
C ILE A 377 11.03 -6.23 -13.31
N LEU A 378 10.85 -7.45 -13.82
CA LEU A 378 11.43 -7.89 -15.10
C LEU A 378 10.58 -7.50 -16.32
N ALA A 379 9.27 -7.30 -16.16
CA ALA A 379 8.38 -6.83 -17.23
C ALA A 379 8.52 -5.33 -17.51
N VAL A 380 8.97 -4.55 -16.52
CA VAL A 380 9.33 -3.15 -16.70
C VAL A 380 10.54 -3.10 -17.63
N LYS A 381 10.35 -2.67 -18.88
CA LYS A 381 11.45 -2.05 -19.63
C LYS A 381 11.94 -0.92 -18.74
N GLN A 382 13.13 -1.05 -18.16
CA GLN A 382 13.78 0.05 -17.47
C GLN A 382 13.89 1.20 -18.48
N VAL A 383 12.96 2.14 -18.41
CA VAL A 383 13.17 3.47 -18.96
C VAL A 383 14.23 4.04 -18.04
N PRO A 384 15.44 4.39 -18.53
CA PRO A 384 16.45 4.97 -17.68
C PRO A 384 15.87 6.24 -17.04
N VAL A 385 15.58 6.18 -15.74
CA VAL A 385 15.33 7.37 -14.94
C VAL A 385 16.68 8.07 -14.84
N GLY A 386 16.77 9.26 -15.43
CA GLY A 386 18.03 10.01 -15.51
C GLY A 386 18.29 10.77 -16.82
N SER A 387 17.39 10.77 -17.81
CA SER A 387 17.60 11.54 -19.05
C SER A 387 16.51 12.57 -19.36
N ARG A 388 15.48 12.70 -18.51
CA ARG A 388 14.35 13.59 -18.76
C ARG A 388 14.17 14.57 -17.61
N PRO A 389 13.86 15.85 -17.89
CA PRO A 389 13.68 16.85 -16.85
C PRO A 389 12.61 16.39 -15.84
N PRO A 390 12.74 16.71 -14.55
CA PRO A 390 11.72 16.38 -13.57
C PRO A 390 10.40 17.09 -13.92
N ILE A 391 9.28 16.52 -13.48
CA ILE A 391 7.94 17.10 -13.66
C ILE A 391 7.73 18.13 -12.53
N PRO A 392 7.54 19.42 -12.84
CA PRO A 392 7.21 20.42 -11.83
C PRO A 392 5.95 20.04 -11.07
N VAL A 393 5.93 20.25 -9.75
CA VAL A 393 4.77 20.00 -8.89
C VAL A 393 4.16 21.34 -8.49
N ALA A 394 2.93 21.58 -8.92
CA ALA A 394 2.10 22.69 -8.49
C ALA A 394 1.17 22.25 -7.36
N VAL A 395 1.25 22.97 -6.24
CA VAL A 395 0.34 22.81 -5.13
C VAL A 395 -0.86 23.72 -5.36
N SER A 396 -2.04 23.12 -5.50
CA SER A 396 -3.29 23.85 -5.64
C SER A 396 -3.90 24.08 -4.26
N ALA A 397 -3.99 25.35 -3.86
CA ALA A 397 -4.84 25.74 -2.74
C ALA A 397 -6.33 25.58 -3.10
N HIS A 398 -7.20 25.63 -2.09
CA HIS A 398 -8.64 25.66 -2.30
C HIS A 398 -9.04 26.79 -3.24
N HIS A 399 -9.95 26.51 -4.17
CA HIS A 399 -10.39 27.49 -5.15
C HIS A 399 -11.74 27.10 -5.76
N VAL A 400 -12.30 28.02 -6.53
CA VAL A 400 -13.58 27.83 -7.23
C VAL A 400 -13.46 28.17 -8.70
N HIS A 401 -14.10 27.38 -9.55
CA HIS A 401 -14.42 27.74 -10.93
C HIS A 401 -15.92 28.04 -11.00
N LEU A 402 -16.29 29.16 -11.61
CA LEU A 402 -17.68 29.64 -11.66
C LEU A 402 -18.22 29.64 -13.08
N THR A 403 -19.53 29.46 -13.19
CA THR A 403 -20.29 29.84 -14.40
C THR A 403 -20.45 31.36 -14.47
N GLN A 404 -20.64 31.91 -15.67
CA GLN A 404 -20.93 33.33 -15.81
C GLN A 404 -22.20 33.75 -15.04
N ALA A 405 -23.23 32.90 -15.03
CA ALA A 405 -24.45 33.13 -14.25
C ALA A 405 -24.18 33.19 -12.74
N ALA A 406 -23.29 32.36 -12.21
CA ALA A 406 -22.87 32.42 -10.82
C ALA A 406 -22.06 33.69 -10.51
N VAL A 407 -21.16 34.10 -11.41
CA VAL A 407 -20.43 35.37 -11.29
C VAL A 407 -21.42 36.53 -11.16
N GLU A 408 -22.45 36.57 -11.99
CA GLU A 408 -23.43 37.64 -11.94
C GLU A 408 -24.27 37.67 -10.66
N GLN A 409 -24.61 36.50 -10.12
CA GLN A 409 -25.33 36.42 -8.84
C GLN A 409 -24.46 36.81 -7.65
N LEU A 410 -23.18 36.45 -7.67
CA LEU A 410 -22.25 36.66 -6.56
C LEU A 410 -21.68 38.08 -6.54
N PHE A 411 -21.44 38.68 -7.70
CA PHE A 411 -20.71 39.94 -7.86
C PHE A 411 -21.52 41.05 -8.58
N GLY A 412 -22.67 40.72 -9.18
CA GLY A 412 -23.58 41.68 -9.82
C GLY A 412 -23.80 41.41 -11.31
N LYS A 413 -24.95 41.85 -11.83
CA LYS A 413 -25.32 41.63 -13.24
C LYS A 413 -24.27 42.20 -14.21
N GLY A 414 -23.85 41.40 -15.18
CA GLY A 414 -22.84 41.76 -16.18
C GLY A 414 -21.40 41.85 -15.64
N TYR A 415 -21.13 41.43 -14.40
CA TYR A 415 -19.82 41.55 -13.79
C TYR A 415 -18.76 40.72 -14.54
N GLN A 416 -17.57 41.30 -14.70
CA GLN A 416 -16.40 40.66 -15.28
C GLN A 416 -15.34 40.51 -14.20
N LEU A 417 -14.84 39.29 -14.03
CA LEU A 417 -13.81 38.98 -13.04
C LEU A 417 -12.50 39.68 -13.40
N THR A 418 -11.81 40.18 -12.39
CA THR A 418 -10.57 40.93 -12.53
C THR A 418 -9.38 39.98 -12.49
N ILE A 419 -8.58 39.93 -13.55
CA ILE A 419 -7.39 39.06 -13.57
C ILE A 419 -6.34 39.59 -12.59
N ARG A 420 -5.97 38.78 -11.60
CA ARG A 420 -4.86 39.04 -10.67
C ARG A 420 -3.53 38.58 -11.24
N ASN A 421 -3.45 37.30 -11.62
CA ASN A 421 -2.25 36.71 -12.21
C ASN A 421 -2.60 35.54 -13.12
N ARG A 422 -1.74 35.27 -14.11
CA ARG A 422 -1.85 34.07 -14.95
C ARG A 422 -1.41 32.83 -14.14
N LEU A 423 -2.01 31.69 -14.47
CA LEU A 423 -1.57 30.39 -13.94
C LEU A 423 -0.56 29.74 -14.90
N SER A 424 0.11 28.69 -14.43
CA SER A 424 1.07 27.89 -15.21
C SER A 424 0.45 27.31 -16.48
N GLN A 425 -0.79 26.82 -16.39
CA GLN A 425 -1.53 26.28 -17.53
C GLN A 425 -1.99 27.42 -18.46
N PRO A 426 -1.67 27.37 -19.77
CA PRO A 426 -2.01 28.43 -20.72
C PRO A 426 -3.51 28.71 -20.80
N GLY A 427 -3.89 29.99 -20.78
CA GLY A 427 -5.27 30.44 -20.86
C GLY A 427 -6.00 30.53 -19.50
N PHE A 428 -5.44 29.97 -18.43
CA PHE A 428 -6.02 30.03 -17.09
C PHE A 428 -5.42 31.16 -16.24
N TRP A 429 -6.19 31.65 -15.27
CA TRP A 429 -5.80 32.78 -14.42
C TRP A 429 -6.52 32.75 -13.08
N ALA A 430 -5.92 33.37 -12.07
CA ALA A 430 -6.57 33.65 -10.80
C ALA A 430 -7.18 35.06 -10.82
N ALA A 431 -8.37 35.20 -10.26
CA ALA A 431 -9.09 36.47 -10.17
C ALA A 431 -8.75 37.24 -8.89
N GLU A 432 -9.01 38.54 -8.80
CA GLU A 432 -8.94 39.30 -7.52
C GLU A 432 -10.11 38.94 -6.58
N GLU A 433 -11.17 38.39 -7.14
CA GLU A 433 -12.37 38.00 -6.43
C GLU A 433 -12.20 36.68 -5.66
N THR A 434 -12.91 36.62 -4.53
CA THR A 434 -13.04 35.42 -3.70
C THR A 434 -14.50 35.20 -3.30
N VAL A 435 -14.84 33.97 -2.97
CA VAL A 435 -16.16 33.59 -2.44
C VAL A 435 -16.02 32.80 -1.16
N ASP A 436 -17.06 32.77 -0.34
CA ASP A 436 -17.16 31.86 0.80
C ASP A 436 -18.01 30.65 0.43
N VAL A 437 -17.64 29.48 0.96
CA VAL A 437 -18.43 28.24 0.89
C VAL A 437 -19.12 28.02 2.23
N ILE A 438 -20.43 27.91 2.22
CA ILE A 438 -21.27 27.74 3.40
C ILE A 438 -21.97 26.38 3.33
N VAL A 439 -21.85 25.60 4.40
CA VAL A 439 -22.58 24.36 4.63
C VAL A 439 -23.32 24.42 5.97
N THR A 440 -24.14 23.40 6.27
CA THR A 440 -25.01 23.38 7.46
C THR A 440 -24.26 23.58 8.79
N ARG A 441 -23.00 23.13 8.88
CA ARG A 441 -22.22 23.09 10.13
C ARG A 441 -20.92 23.90 10.09
N GLY A 442 -20.70 24.71 9.05
CA GLY A 442 -19.46 25.47 8.93
C GLY A 442 -19.37 26.33 7.67
N GLU A 443 -18.32 27.13 7.61
CA GLU A 443 -17.97 27.94 6.44
C GLU A 443 -16.47 27.87 6.16
N LEU A 444 -16.11 27.94 4.87
CA LEU A 444 -14.75 28.21 4.41
C LEU A 444 -14.76 29.56 3.69
N SER A 445 -13.93 30.48 4.14
CA SER A 445 -13.93 31.85 3.61
C SER A 445 -12.79 32.09 2.63
N ARG A 446 -13.02 33.03 1.70
CA ARG A 446 -11.99 33.56 0.78
C ARG A 446 -11.42 32.54 -0.22
N LEU A 447 -12.24 31.62 -0.73
CA LEU A 447 -11.83 30.77 -1.84
C LEU A 447 -11.64 31.61 -3.10
N ARG A 448 -10.45 31.48 -3.70
CA ARG A 448 -10.06 32.21 -4.91
C ARG A 448 -10.89 31.77 -6.11
N VAL A 449 -11.40 32.72 -6.88
CA VAL A 449 -12.03 32.40 -8.17
C VAL A 449 -10.94 32.22 -9.23
N LEU A 450 -10.99 31.10 -9.95
CA LEU A 450 -10.14 30.83 -11.11
C LEU A 450 -10.95 30.98 -12.40
N GLY A 451 -10.30 31.57 -13.40
CA GLY A 451 -10.83 31.75 -14.73
C GLY A 451 -10.09 30.92 -15.79
N PRO A 452 -10.67 30.79 -16.99
CA PRO A 452 -11.94 31.39 -17.40
C PRO A 452 -13.18 30.72 -16.76
N CYS A 453 -14.34 31.39 -16.81
CA CYS A 453 -15.60 30.80 -16.38
C CYS A 453 -15.86 29.46 -17.08
N ARG A 454 -16.45 28.51 -16.36
CA ARG A 454 -16.75 27.15 -16.83
C ARG A 454 -18.24 26.96 -17.11
N ALA A 455 -18.58 25.81 -17.71
CA ALA A 455 -19.97 25.41 -17.94
C ALA A 455 -20.71 24.99 -16.66
N ALA A 456 -19.98 24.61 -15.62
CA ALA A 456 -20.50 24.25 -14.31
C ALA A 456 -19.65 24.89 -13.20
N ASN A 457 -20.27 25.17 -12.05
CA ASN A 457 -19.53 25.59 -10.87
C ASN A 457 -18.79 24.39 -10.29
N GLN A 458 -17.59 24.62 -9.80
CA GLN A 458 -16.76 23.59 -9.19
C GLN A 458 -15.95 24.19 -8.06
N ILE A 459 -16.01 23.55 -6.89
CA ILE A 459 -15.35 23.98 -5.68
C ILE A 459 -14.35 22.89 -5.31
N GLU A 460 -13.06 23.21 -5.38
CA GLU A 460 -11.99 22.30 -4.99
C GLU A 460 -11.52 22.65 -3.58
N ILE A 461 -11.61 21.69 -2.65
CA ILE A 461 -11.13 21.79 -1.27
C ILE A 461 -10.27 20.57 -0.91
N THR A 462 -9.65 20.61 0.26
CA THR A 462 -8.87 19.51 0.83
C THR A 462 -9.71 18.56 1.69
N GLU A 463 -9.22 17.36 1.96
CA GLU A 463 -9.87 16.41 2.87
C GLU A 463 -9.93 16.95 4.31
N THR A 464 -8.88 17.65 4.75
CA THR A 464 -8.86 18.35 6.05
C THR A 464 -9.96 19.41 6.16
N GLU A 465 -10.24 20.13 5.07
CA GLU A 465 -11.31 21.12 5.03
C GLU A 465 -12.70 20.49 4.99
N ALA A 466 -12.88 19.41 4.23
CA ALA A 466 -14.11 18.62 4.23
C ALA A 466 -14.44 18.14 5.65
N TYR A 467 -13.42 17.63 6.37
CA TYR A 467 -13.55 17.22 7.76
C TYR A 467 -13.97 18.38 8.68
N LYS A 468 -13.33 19.56 8.56
CA LYS A 468 -13.70 20.77 9.33
C LYS A 468 -15.13 21.23 9.05
N LEU A 469 -15.57 21.11 7.80
CA LEU A 469 -16.93 21.44 7.38
C LEU A 469 -17.97 20.38 7.80
N GLY A 470 -17.53 19.20 8.24
CA GLY A 470 -18.39 18.09 8.64
C GLY A 470 -19.24 17.55 7.48
N ILE A 471 -18.71 17.61 6.26
CA ILE A 471 -19.37 17.18 5.03
C ILE A 471 -18.51 16.14 4.33
N ASP A 472 -19.13 15.04 3.88
CA ASP A 472 -18.44 14.02 3.09
C ASP A 472 -18.35 14.50 1.64
N VAL A 473 -17.12 14.59 1.13
CA VAL A 473 -16.82 15.20 -0.18
C VAL A 473 -16.09 14.18 -1.04
N PRO A 474 -16.61 13.86 -2.24
CA PRO A 474 -15.98 12.85 -3.08
C PRO A 474 -14.67 13.35 -3.69
N VAL A 475 -13.69 12.45 -3.82
CA VAL A 475 -12.50 12.69 -4.62
C VAL A 475 -12.87 12.56 -6.10
N ARG A 476 -12.68 13.62 -6.89
CA ARG A 476 -13.11 13.70 -8.29
C ARG A 476 -12.05 14.35 -9.17
N LEU A 477 -12.07 14.01 -10.46
CA LEU A 477 -11.28 14.76 -11.44
C LEU A 477 -11.86 16.16 -11.63
N SER A 478 -10.99 17.14 -11.85
CA SER A 478 -11.43 18.50 -12.18
C SER A 478 -12.29 18.46 -13.45
N GLY A 479 -13.54 18.93 -13.34
CA GLY A 479 -14.58 18.84 -14.38
C GLY A 479 -15.68 17.81 -14.09
N ASP A 480 -15.46 16.84 -13.20
CA ASP A 480 -16.48 15.87 -12.77
C ASP A 480 -17.25 16.38 -11.55
N THR A 481 -18.26 17.21 -11.79
CA THR A 481 -19.05 17.88 -10.75
C THR A 481 -20.34 17.15 -10.37
N GLY A 482 -20.66 16.03 -11.02
CA GLY A 482 -21.95 15.35 -10.90
C GLY A 482 -22.11 14.57 -9.59
N GLY A 483 -23.30 14.62 -8.99
CA GLY A 483 -23.64 13.85 -7.79
C GLY A 483 -22.80 14.24 -6.57
N THR A 484 -22.37 15.51 -6.52
CA THR A 484 -21.57 16.08 -5.43
C THR A 484 -22.47 16.80 -4.43
N PRO A 485 -22.01 17.03 -3.19
CA PRO A 485 -22.81 17.72 -2.18
C PRO A 485 -23.22 19.13 -2.62
N VAL A 486 -24.46 19.51 -2.31
CA VAL A 486 -24.98 20.85 -2.57
C VAL A 486 -24.52 21.81 -1.48
N VAL A 487 -23.85 22.89 -1.87
CA VAL A 487 -23.35 23.95 -0.98
C VAL A 487 -23.88 25.31 -1.39
N THR A 488 -23.73 26.30 -0.52
CA THR A 488 -24.03 27.71 -0.84
C THR A 488 -22.73 28.47 -0.99
N LEU A 489 -22.51 29.10 -2.14
CA LEU A 489 -21.46 30.09 -2.33
C LEU A 489 -21.99 31.47 -1.97
N ARG A 490 -21.20 32.28 -1.25
CA ARG A 490 -21.54 33.66 -0.89
C ARG A 490 -20.49 34.62 -1.45
N GLY A 491 -20.96 35.64 -2.16
CA GLY A 491 -20.18 36.75 -2.69
C GLY A 491 -20.67 38.07 -2.12
N PRO A 492 -20.04 39.20 -2.49
CA PRO A 492 -20.37 40.52 -1.94
C PRO A 492 -21.78 41.02 -2.30
N ARG A 493 -22.40 40.48 -3.36
CA ARG A 493 -23.70 40.97 -3.88
C ARG A 493 -24.82 39.93 -3.78
N GLY A 494 -24.52 38.70 -3.40
CA GLY A 494 -25.51 37.64 -3.31
C GLY A 494 -24.91 36.28 -2.99
N SER A 495 -25.73 35.23 -3.12
CA SER A 495 -25.33 33.85 -2.92
C SER A 495 -25.92 32.96 -4.02
N VAL A 496 -25.26 31.83 -4.28
CA VAL A 496 -25.74 30.81 -5.23
C VAL A 496 -25.64 29.44 -4.57
N ARG A 497 -26.73 28.66 -4.67
CA ARG A 497 -26.74 27.26 -4.21
C ARG A 497 -26.36 26.36 -5.39
N THR A 498 -25.35 25.52 -5.21
CA THR A 498 -24.74 24.77 -6.31
C THR A 498 -24.20 23.42 -5.85
N GLU A 499 -24.20 22.46 -6.76
CA GLU A 499 -23.33 21.28 -6.71
C GLU A 499 -21.91 21.69 -7.17
N GLY A 500 -20.97 20.76 -7.08
CA GLY A 500 -19.61 20.87 -7.59
C GLY A 500 -18.53 20.84 -6.51
N LEU A 501 -18.87 20.57 -5.24
CA LEU A 501 -17.89 20.45 -4.16
C LEU A 501 -17.14 19.11 -4.24
N ILE A 502 -15.83 19.18 -4.44
CA ILE A 502 -14.95 18.01 -4.63
C ILE A 502 -13.63 18.16 -3.86
N VAL A 503 -13.01 17.02 -3.56
CA VAL A 503 -11.56 16.93 -3.33
C VAL A 503 -10.91 16.59 -4.67
N ALA A 504 -9.96 17.38 -5.13
CA ALA A 504 -9.39 17.18 -6.45
C ALA A 504 -8.52 15.91 -6.50
N LYS A 505 -8.80 14.98 -7.43
CA LYS A 505 -7.90 13.85 -7.68
C LYS A 505 -6.61 14.37 -8.29
N ARG A 506 -5.47 14.06 -7.65
CA ARG A 506 -4.13 14.33 -8.16
C ARG A 506 -3.97 13.86 -9.61
N HIS A 507 -3.31 14.67 -10.43
CA HIS A 507 -3.11 14.36 -11.85
C HIS A 507 -1.93 15.16 -12.42
N ILE A 508 -1.48 14.77 -13.61
CA ILE A 508 -0.47 15.49 -14.38
C ILE A 508 -1.15 16.03 -15.64
N HIS A 509 -1.12 17.35 -15.80
CA HIS A 509 -1.26 17.92 -17.14
C HIS A 509 0.06 17.69 -17.84
N MET A 510 0.04 17.03 -19.00
CA MET A 510 1.25 16.69 -19.74
C MET A 510 1.13 17.16 -21.18
N ASN A 511 2.15 17.84 -21.68
CA ASN A 511 2.22 18.12 -23.10
C ASN A 511 2.25 16.79 -23.89
N THR A 512 1.53 16.70 -25.00
CA THR A 512 1.50 15.47 -25.81
C THR A 512 2.91 15.02 -26.25
N ARG A 513 3.83 15.95 -26.51
CA ARG A 513 5.23 15.62 -26.85
C ARG A 513 5.98 15.02 -25.67
N ASP A 514 5.77 15.56 -24.46
CA ASP A 514 6.40 15.04 -23.23
C ASP A 514 5.84 13.67 -22.87
N ALA A 515 4.54 13.45 -23.05
CA ALA A 515 3.90 12.15 -22.87
C ALA A 515 4.47 11.10 -23.83
N GLN A 516 4.58 11.43 -25.12
CA GLN A 516 5.20 10.56 -26.12
C GLN A 516 6.67 10.27 -25.79
N ALA A 517 7.44 11.31 -25.43
CA ALA A 517 8.82 11.15 -25.00
C ALA A 517 8.90 10.20 -23.80
N ARG A 518 7.90 10.23 -22.90
CA ARG A 518 7.82 9.39 -21.71
C ARG A 518 7.19 8.01 -21.93
N GLY A 519 6.68 7.71 -23.12
CA GLY A 519 5.95 6.48 -23.40
C GLY A 519 4.59 6.41 -22.71
N LEU A 520 4.02 7.55 -22.33
CA LEU A 520 2.73 7.70 -21.65
C LEU A 520 1.65 8.17 -22.62
N LYS A 521 0.39 7.85 -22.33
CA LYS A 521 -0.80 8.31 -23.07
C LYS A 521 -1.85 8.89 -22.12
N HIS A 522 -2.82 9.61 -22.69
CA HIS A 522 -3.97 10.11 -21.95
C HIS A 522 -4.69 8.96 -21.22
N GLY A 523 -4.95 9.16 -19.94
CA GLY A 523 -5.67 8.20 -19.09
C GLY A 523 -4.77 7.15 -18.43
N ASP A 524 -3.46 7.14 -18.69
CA ASP A 524 -2.54 6.31 -17.91
C ASP A 524 -2.51 6.78 -16.45
N GLU A 525 -2.41 5.86 -15.51
CA GLU A 525 -2.13 6.15 -14.10
C GLU A 525 -0.66 5.84 -13.82
N VAL A 526 0.03 6.76 -13.13
CA VAL A 526 1.46 6.69 -12.85
C VAL A 526 1.78 6.92 -11.38
N GLU A 527 2.99 6.54 -11.00
CA GLU A 527 3.60 6.84 -9.70
C GLU A 527 4.63 7.94 -9.88
N ILE A 528 4.58 8.95 -9.00
CA ILE A 528 5.52 10.06 -9.00
C ILE A 528 6.23 10.08 -7.66
N ALA A 529 7.54 9.85 -7.66
CA ALA A 529 8.38 10.13 -6.51
C ALA A 529 8.65 11.62 -6.44
N VAL A 530 8.40 12.22 -5.29
CA VAL A 530 8.78 13.60 -5.00
C VAL A 530 9.79 13.57 -3.86
N THR A 531 10.99 14.05 -4.18
CA THR A 531 12.09 14.21 -3.22
C THR A 531 12.05 15.64 -2.69
N SER A 532 11.95 15.79 -1.38
CA SER A 532 11.91 17.10 -0.70
C SER A 532 12.90 17.15 0.46
N ASN A 533 13.20 18.35 0.94
CA ASN A 533 13.99 18.55 2.15
C ASN A 533 13.17 18.11 3.37
N GLY A 534 13.18 16.82 3.67
CA GLY A 534 12.59 16.27 4.88
C GLY A 534 11.74 15.02 4.67
N ARG A 535 11.21 14.74 3.46
CA ARG A 535 10.45 13.50 3.22
C ARG A 535 10.34 13.10 1.74
N ASP A 536 10.94 11.97 1.38
CA ASP A 536 10.69 11.33 0.08
C ASP A 536 9.34 10.60 0.08
N LEU A 537 8.40 11.09 -0.73
CA LEU A 537 7.07 10.50 -0.90
C LEU A 537 6.88 10.00 -2.33
N VAL A 538 6.18 8.88 -2.49
CA VAL A 538 5.69 8.43 -3.80
C VAL A 538 4.18 8.62 -3.82
N PHE A 539 3.70 9.43 -4.76
CA PHE A 539 2.29 9.56 -5.05
C PHE A 539 1.88 8.46 -6.04
N GLY A 540 1.02 7.53 -5.63
CA GLY A 540 0.38 6.56 -6.50
C GLY A 540 -0.92 7.08 -7.11
N ASP A 541 -1.42 6.35 -8.12
CA ASP A 541 -2.67 6.59 -8.85
C ASP A 541 -2.77 7.99 -9.50
N VAL A 542 -1.64 8.56 -9.94
CA VAL A 542 -1.59 9.89 -10.55
C VAL A 542 -2.04 9.80 -12.01
N LEU A 543 -3.19 10.37 -12.34
CA LEU A 543 -3.73 10.31 -13.70
C LEU A 543 -2.95 11.22 -14.66
N VAL A 544 -2.58 10.72 -15.83
CA VAL A 544 -1.93 11.48 -16.91
C VAL A 544 -2.98 12.02 -17.88
N ARG A 545 -3.03 13.34 -18.02
CA ARG A 545 -3.89 14.04 -18.99
C ARG A 545 -3.04 14.70 -20.04
N THR A 546 -3.18 14.29 -21.29
CA THR A 546 -2.38 14.86 -22.38
C THR A 546 -3.19 15.83 -23.24
N ASP A 547 -2.63 17.01 -23.52
CA ASP A 547 -3.11 17.99 -24.52
C ASP A 547 -1.88 18.72 -25.08
N PRO A 548 -1.82 19.04 -26.38
CA PRO A 548 -0.68 19.76 -26.97
C PRO A 548 -0.47 21.17 -26.38
N ARG A 549 -1.47 21.75 -25.73
CA ARG A 549 -1.42 23.07 -25.09
C ARG A 549 -1.03 23.03 -23.63
N PHE A 550 -1.00 21.85 -22.99
CA PHE A 550 -0.60 21.75 -21.59
C PHE A 550 0.87 22.07 -21.41
N VAL A 551 1.14 22.75 -20.30
CA VAL A 551 2.46 22.80 -19.69
C VAL A 551 2.57 21.57 -18.80
N THR A 552 3.64 20.80 -18.95
CA THR A 552 3.81 19.56 -18.16
C THR A 552 4.02 19.90 -16.68
N GLU A 553 3.04 19.55 -15.85
CA GLU A 553 2.99 19.91 -14.43
C GLU A 553 2.08 18.93 -13.67
N MET A 554 2.53 18.48 -12.52
CA MET A 554 1.75 17.67 -11.58
C MET A 554 0.96 18.57 -10.64
N HIS A 555 -0.32 18.31 -10.49
CA HIS A 555 -1.21 19.04 -9.58
C HIS A 555 -1.56 18.15 -8.39
N ILE A 556 -1.26 18.67 -7.19
CA ILE A 556 -1.62 18.07 -5.90
C ILE A 556 -2.30 19.12 -5.01
N ASP A 557 -3.07 18.69 -4.02
CA ASP A 557 -3.66 19.58 -3.03
C ASP A 557 -2.68 19.93 -1.89
N THR A 558 -3.09 20.81 -0.97
CA THR A 558 -2.23 21.21 0.15
C THR A 558 -2.04 20.12 1.20
N ASP A 559 -2.98 19.18 1.38
CA ASP A 559 -2.81 18.06 2.32
C ASP A 559 -1.77 17.08 1.78
N GLU A 560 -1.80 16.82 0.48
CA GLU A 560 -0.81 16.05 -0.27
C GLU A 560 0.58 16.71 -0.23
N ALA A 561 0.64 18.03 -0.43
CA ALA A 561 1.90 18.77 -0.35
C ALA A 561 2.49 18.77 1.07
N ASN A 562 1.64 18.95 2.10
CA ASN A 562 2.04 18.83 3.50
C ASN A 562 2.52 17.42 3.82
N ALA A 563 1.84 16.39 3.30
CA ALA A 563 2.26 15.00 3.47
C ALA A 563 3.62 14.71 2.82
N ALA A 564 4.00 15.44 1.77
CA ALA A 564 5.29 15.34 1.10
C ALA A 564 6.35 16.36 1.60
N HIS A 565 6.04 17.21 2.57
CA HIS A 565 6.89 18.32 3.02
C HIS A 565 7.37 19.23 1.87
N LEU A 566 6.48 19.52 0.93
CA LEU A 566 6.81 20.39 -0.21
C LEU A 566 6.59 21.85 0.13
N GLU A 567 7.66 22.62 0.14
CA GLU A 567 7.59 24.08 -0.02
C GLU A 567 7.21 24.39 -1.48
N HIS A 568 6.56 25.53 -1.74
CA HIS A 568 6.01 25.86 -3.06
C HIS A 568 7.12 25.81 -4.13
N GLY A 569 6.98 24.92 -5.14
CA GLY A 569 7.97 24.73 -6.21
C GLY A 569 8.71 23.37 -6.24
N GLY A 570 8.17 22.34 -5.59
CA GLY A 570 8.73 20.97 -5.66
C GLY A 570 8.75 20.38 -7.08
N ALA A 571 9.58 19.35 -7.29
CA ALA A 571 9.68 18.64 -8.56
C ALA A 571 9.65 17.12 -8.31
N GLY A 572 8.92 16.40 -9.17
CA GLY A 572 8.71 14.96 -9.07
C GLY A 572 9.31 14.21 -10.26
N GLU A 573 9.74 12.97 -10.02
CA GLU A 573 10.23 12.07 -11.04
C GLU A 573 9.25 10.90 -11.20
N LEU A 574 9.01 10.52 -12.45
CA LEU A 574 8.29 9.29 -12.76
C LEU A 574 9.10 8.12 -12.24
N VAL A 575 8.49 7.36 -11.33
CA VAL A 575 9.01 6.07 -10.91
C VAL A 575 8.23 4.95 -11.60
N PRO A 576 8.87 3.82 -11.90
CA PRO A 576 8.19 2.68 -12.49
C PRO A 576 7.01 2.25 -11.61
N VAL A 577 5.82 2.24 -12.16
CA VAL A 577 4.58 1.84 -11.46
C VAL A 577 4.61 0.36 -11.19
N GLU A 578 4.22 -0.04 -9.99
CA GLU A 578 3.96 -1.44 -9.71
C GLU A 578 2.66 -1.90 -10.38
N GLY A 579 2.74 -2.76 -11.41
CA GLY A 579 1.56 -3.45 -11.95
C GLY A 579 0.79 -2.73 -13.07
N CYS A 580 1.15 -1.51 -13.46
CA CYS A 580 0.67 -0.93 -14.71
C CYS A 580 1.53 -1.41 -15.88
N THR A 581 1.10 -2.49 -16.50
CA THR A 581 1.57 -2.82 -17.85
C THR A 581 1.08 -1.74 -18.81
N ALA A 582 2.00 -0.91 -19.32
CA ALA A 582 1.77 -0.20 -20.58
C ALA A 582 1.78 -1.24 -21.72
N ARG A 583 0.69 -2.01 -21.84
CA ARG A 583 0.36 -2.83 -23.00
C ARG A 583 -1.15 -2.78 -23.21
N ILE A 584 -1.54 -2.33 -24.40
CA ILE A 584 -2.92 -2.31 -24.88
C ILE A 584 -3.43 -3.76 -24.98
N THR A 585 -4.36 -4.20 -24.13
CA THR A 585 -5.00 -5.53 -24.29
C THR A 585 -6.46 -5.68 -23.84
N ARG A 586 -7.28 -4.62 -23.72
CA ARG A 586 -8.76 -4.74 -23.89
C ARG A 586 -9.48 -3.39 -23.91
N CYS A 587 -10.27 -3.20 -24.96
CA CYS A 587 -11.22 -2.11 -25.11
C CYS A 587 -12.48 -2.45 -24.28
N HIS A 588 -12.78 -1.68 -23.24
CA HIS A 588 -14.15 -1.63 -22.72
C HIS A 588 -14.95 -0.74 -23.66
N ILE A 589 -15.62 -1.36 -24.65
CA ILE A 589 -16.71 -0.72 -25.35
C ILE A 589 -17.88 -0.70 -24.36
N ALA A 590 -18.22 0.49 -23.85
CA ALA A 590 -19.49 0.69 -23.18
C ALA A 590 -20.62 0.46 -24.19
N PRO A 591 -21.64 -0.35 -23.90
CA PRO A 591 -22.78 -0.51 -24.80
C PRO A 591 -23.59 0.79 -24.80
N GLY A 592 -23.64 1.46 -25.96
CA GLY A 592 -24.67 2.44 -26.31
C GLY A 592 -24.86 3.63 -25.37
N GLY A 593 -23.95 4.59 -25.41
CA GLY A 593 -24.19 5.95 -24.93
C GLY A 593 -23.81 6.94 -26.02
N THR A 594 -24.77 7.71 -26.51
CA THR A 594 -24.57 8.74 -27.54
C THR A 594 -23.48 9.73 -27.09
N GLY A 595 -22.37 9.75 -27.83
CA GLY A 595 -21.28 10.67 -27.57
C GLY A 595 -21.76 12.12 -27.71
N LYS A 596 -21.81 12.84 -26.59
CA LYS A 596 -21.75 14.30 -26.60
C LYS A 596 -20.29 14.71 -26.46
N SER A 597 -19.73 15.21 -27.56
CA SER A 597 -18.47 15.96 -27.56
C SER A 597 -18.69 17.24 -26.72
N CYS A 598 -18.14 17.27 -25.52
CA CYS A 598 -18.11 18.48 -24.71
C CYS A 598 -16.74 19.14 -24.94
N CYS A 599 -16.64 19.98 -25.97
CA CYS A 599 -15.78 21.16 -26.10
C CYS A 599 -15.82 21.68 -27.54
N LEU A 600 -16.18 22.98 -27.67
CA LEU A 600 -16.03 23.86 -28.85
C LEU A 600 -17.09 23.71 -29.96
N ASP A 601 -18.13 24.55 -29.90
CA ASP A 601 -18.61 25.31 -31.06
C ASP A 601 -19.42 26.51 -30.56
N GLY A 602 -18.90 27.71 -30.81
CA GLY A 602 -19.44 28.94 -30.28
C GLY A 602 -18.65 30.16 -30.72
N THR A 603 -18.38 30.28 -32.02
CA THR A 603 -18.10 31.56 -32.69
C THR A 603 -18.67 31.49 -34.11
N GLN A 604 -19.80 32.16 -34.31
CA GLN A 604 -20.25 32.59 -35.63
C GLN A 604 -19.24 33.60 -36.16
N ASP A 605 -18.72 33.39 -37.36
CA ASP A 605 -18.20 34.45 -38.20
C ASP A 605 -19.02 34.46 -39.51
N ASP A 606 -19.94 35.41 -39.58
CA ASP A 606 -20.51 35.93 -40.82
C ASP A 606 -19.46 36.84 -41.48
N ALA A 607 -19.02 36.50 -42.68
CA ALA A 607 -18.56 37.47 -43.68
C ALA A 607 -18.64 36.83 -45.07
N GLY A 608 -19.57 37.33 -45.88
CA GLY A 608 -19.93 36.77 -47.17
C GLY A 608 -19.07 37.20 -48.36
N SER A 609 -19.25 36.40 -49.42
CA SER A 609 -19.38 36.78 -50.84
C SER A 609 -18.13 37.17 -51.63
N PRO A 610 -18.14 37.01 -52.97
CA PRO A 610 -19.24 36.55 -53.85
C PRO A 610 -19.12 35.12 -54.37
#